data_AF-A0A8H9GSM9-F1
#
_entry.id   AF-A0A8H9GSM9-F1
#
_cell.length_a   1.000
_cell.length_b   1.000
_cell.length_c   1.000
_cell.angle_alpha   90.00
_cell.angle_beta   90.00
_cell.angle_gamma   90.00
#
_symmetry.space_group_name_H-M   'P 1'
#
loop_
_entity.id
_entity.type
_entity.pdbx_description
1 polymer ?
#
loop_
_entity_poly.entity_id
_entity_poly.type
_entity_poly.pdbx_seq_one_letter_code
_entity_poly.pdbx_strand_id
1 'polypeptide(L)' 'MTKFYLVGTIPVKIEKRADGTTVVQAFNVQLGRLENNSRYYTMIRRDDTGLVKVITAAEFDAHVAALRLKAS' A
#
# COMPACT_ATOMS: atom_id res chain seq x y z
N MET A 1 -3.50 -10.54 -10.23
CA MET A 1 -2.69 -9.38 -10.65
C MET A 1 -2.37 -8.54 -9.43
N THR A 2 -1.11 -8.16 -9.22
CA THR A 2 -0.68 -7.39 -8.05
C THR A 2 -0.09 -6.06 -8.51
N LYS A 3 -0.43 -4.98 -7.82
CA LYS A 3 0.12 -3.63 -8.04
C LYS A 3 0.55 -3.03 -6.71
N PHE A 4 1.61 -2.23 -6.75
CA PHE A 4 2.20 -1.59 -5.58
C PHE A 4 2.17 -0.08 -5.77
N TYR A 5 1.85 0.61 -4.69
CA TYR A 5 1.70 2.06 -4.66
C TYR A 5 2.35 2.63 -3.42
N LEU A 6 2.78 3.88 -3.52
CA LEU A 6 3.09 4.73 -2.39
C LEU A 6 2.02 5.82 -2.34
N VAL A 7 1.31 5.91 -1.24
CA VAL A 7 0.26 6.92 -1.01
C VAL A 7 0.77 7.89 0.04
N GLY A 8 1.27 9.04 -0.40
CA GLY A 8 2.11 9.90 0.42
C GLY A 8 3.39 9.15 0.83
N THR A 9 3.45 8.70 2.08
CA THR A 9 4.56 7.88 2.62
C THR A 9 4.14 6.45 2.93
N ILE A 10 2.87 6.09 2.74
CA ILE A 10 2.33 4.79 3.12
C ILE A 10 2.41 3.83 1.93
N PRO A 11 3.16 2.72 2.04
CA PRO A 11 3.18 1.69 1.02
C PRO A 11 1.88 0.89 1.04
N VAL A 12 1.29 0.71 -0.14
CA VAL A 12 0.02 0.02 -0.37
C VAL A 12 0.18 -1.04 -1.45
N LYS A 13 -0.32 -2.25 -1.20
CA LYS A 13 -0.40 -3.36 -2.15
C LYS A 13 -1.86 -3.63 -2.50
N ILE A 14 -2.18 -3.67 -3.78
CA ILE A 14 -3.47 -4.12 -4.28
C ILE A 14 -3.28 -5.44 -5.01
N GLU A 15 -3.99 -6.48 -4.56
CA GLU A 15 -3.96 -7.81 -5.12
C GLU A 15 -5.36 -8.20 -5.61
N LYS A 16 -5.49 -8.39 -6.92
CA LYS A 16 -6.68 -8.99 -7.52
C LYS A 16 -6.47 -10.50 -7.62
N ARG A 17 -7.21 -11.25 -6.81
CA ARG A 17 -7.19 -12.72 -6.74
C ARG A 17 -8.00 -13.35 -7.87
N ALA A 18 -7.80 -14.66 -8.07
CA ALA A 18 -8.44 -15.43 -9.13
C ALA A 18 -9.95 -15.60 -8.94
N ASP A 19 -10.42 -15.56 -7.69
CA ASP A 19 -11.83 -15.61 -7.28
C ASP A 19 -12.58 -14.27 -7.53
N GLY A 20 -11.89 -13.26 -8.06
CA GLY A 20 -12.44 -11.91 -8.27
C GLY A 20 -12.30 -10.98 -7.06
N THR A 21 -11.86 -11.49 -5.91
CA THR A 21 -11.65 -10.69 -4.70
C THR A 21 -10.48 -9.71 -4.90
N THR A 22 -10.67 -8.46 -4.48
CA THR A 22 -9.60 -7.46 -4.44
C THR A 22 -9.19 -7.22 -3.00
N VAL A 23 -7.95 -7.55 -2.67
CA VAL A 23 -7.35 -7.32 -1.36
C VAL A 23 -6.46 -6.08 -1.43
N VAL A 24 -6.67 -5.15 -0.50
CA VAL A 24 -5.89 -3.92 -0.40
C VAL A 24 -5.20 -3.90 0.95
N GLN A 25 -3.89 -3.96 0.95
CA GLN A 25 -3.07 -3.96 2.15
C GLN A 25 -2.29 -2.65 2.22
N ALA A 26 -2.34 -1.97 3.36
CA ALA A 26 -1.59 -0.74 3.59
C ALA A 26 -0.81 -0.85 4.90
N PHE A 27 0.34 -0.19 4.98
CA PHE A 27 1.12 -0.20 6.21
C PHE A 27 0.46 0.68 7.26
N ASN A 28 0.13 0.09 8.40
CA ASN A 28 -0.34 0.81 9.56
C ASN A 28 0.87 1.18 10.44
N VAL A 29 1.20 2.46 10.47
CA VAL A 29 2.34 2.99 11.23
C VAL A 29 2.17 2.78 12.73
N GLN A 30 0.94 2.88 13.26
CA GLN A 30 0.66 2.69 14.69
C GLN A 30 0.82 1.22 15.12
N LEU A 31 0.52 0.27 14.22
CA LEU A 31 0.63 -1.16 14.49
C LEU A 31 1.94 -1.78 14.00
N GLY A 32 2.78 -1.02 13.29
CA GLY A 32 4.05 -1.49 12.71
C GLY A 32 3.89 -2.62 11.67
N ARG A 33 2.70 -2.80 11.09
CA ARG A 33 2.41 -3.93 10.18
C ARG A 33 1.45 -3.58 9.04
N LEU A 34 1.44 -4.41 8.00
CA LEU A 34 0.48 -4.32 6.90
C LEU A 34 -0.88 -4.85 7.35
N GLU A 35 -1.93 -4.07 7.13
CA GLU A 35 -3.31 -4.45 7.42
C GLU A 35 -4.18 -4.30 6.18
N ASN A 36 -5.26 -5.09 6.11
CA ASN A 36 -6.27 -4.90 5.08
C ASN A 36 -6.99 -3.57 5.30
N ASN A 37 -6.92 -2.68 4.31
CA ASN A 37 -7.56 -1.38 4.37
C ASN A 37 -8.05 -0.93 2.99
N SER A 38 -9.34 -1.17 2.74
CA SER A 38 -9.99 -0.87 1.45
C SER A 38 -10.12 0.64 1.16
N ARG A 39 -9.93 1.53 2.16
CA ARG A 39 -10.04 2.98 1.95
C ARG A 39 -9.01 3.49 0.94
N TYR A 40 -7.82 2.89 0.92
CA TYR A 40 -6.78 3.21 -0.04
C TYR A 40 -7.17 2.86 -1.49
N TYR A 41 -8.11 1.94 -1.70
CA TYR A 41 -8.58 1.61 -3.05
C TYR A 41 -9.18 2.83 -3.75
N THR A 42 -10.10 3.53 -3.08
CA THR A 42 -10.77 4.70 -3.64
C THR A 42 -9.78 5.86 -3.81
N MET A 43 -8.88 6.04 -2.85
CA MET A 43 -7.85 7.08 -2.89
C MET A 43 -6.90 6.90 -4.07
N ILE A 44 -6.45 5.66 -4.34
CA ILE A 44 -5.60 5.34 -5.48
C ILE A 44 -6.37 5.51 -6.81
N ARG A 45 -7.63 5.07 -6.87
CA ARG A 45 -8.41 5.11 -8.11
C ARG A 45 -8.79 6.54 -8.52
N ARG A 46 -9.00 7.42 -7.55
CA ARG A 46 -9.45 8.80 -7.76
C ARG A 46 -8.36 9.80 -7.42
N ASP A 47 -7.08 9.42 -7.49
CA ASP A 47 -6.00 10.34 -7.12
C ASP A 47 -6.02 11.59 -8.01
N ASP A 48 -6.52 12.67 -7.43
CA ASP A 48 -6.55 14.03 -7.95
C ASP A 48 -5.52 14.91 -7.23
N THR A 49 -4.88 14.38 -6.17
CA THR A 49 -3.91 15.06 -5.32
C THR A 49 -2.48 14.94 -5.82
N GLY A 50 -2.19 13.96 -6.69
CA GLY A 50 -0.84 13.62 -7.14
C GLY A 50 0.02 12.95 -6.07
N LEU A 51 -0.59 12.52 -4.95
CA LEU A 51 0.09 11.88 -3.84
C LEU A 51 0.27 10.37 -4.04
N VAL A 52 -0.28 9.80 -5.12
CA VAL A 52 -0.19 8.38 -5.42
C VAL A 52 0.88 8.12 -6.46
N LYS A 53 1.93 7.41 -6.06
CA LYS A 53 2.99 6.95 -6.96
C LYS A 53 2.88 5.45 -7.16
N VAL A 54 2.92 4.98 -8.41
CA VAL A 54 3.11 3.55 -8.71
C VAL A 54 4.57 3.20 -8.45
N ILE A 55 4.80 2.12 -7.71
CA ILE A 55 6.14 1.65 -7.35
C ILE A 55 6.31 0.17 -7.70
N THR A 56 7.55 -0.29 -7.72
CA THR A 56 7.88 -1.70 -7.86
C THR A 56 7.67 -2.47 -6.55
N ALA A 57 7.67 -3.80 -6.62
CA ALA A 57 7.62 -4.66 -5.44
C ALA A 57 8.83 -4.43 -4.51
N ALA A 58 10.04 -4.29 -5.08
CA ALA A 58 11.25 -4.06 -4.31
C ALA A 58 11.22 -2.71 -3.57
N GLU A 59 10.73 -1.64 -4.21
CA GLU A 59 10.52 -0.35 -3.55
C GLU A 59 9.48 -0.46 -2.42
N PHE A 60 8.39 -1.19 -2.64
CA PHE A 60 7.39 -1.43 -1.61
C PHE A 60 8.00 -2.10 -0.36
N ASP A 61 8.78 -3.16 -0.55
CA ASP A 61 9.41 -3.88 0.55
C ASP A 61 10.42 -2.99 1.29
N ALA A 62 11.20 -2.19 0.56
CA ALA A 62 12.12 -1.22 1.14
C ALA A 62 11.39 -0.16 2.00
N HIS A 63 10.25 0.37 1.52
CA HIS A 63 9.45 1.32 2.28
C HIS A 63 8.83 0.69 3.53
N VAL A 64 8.32 -0.55 3.44
CA VAL A 64 7.78 -1.29 4.60
C VAL A 64 8.89 -1.52 5.64
N ALA A 65 10.07 -1.97 5.22
CA ALA A 65 11.20 -2.17 6.12
C ALA A 65 11.63 -0.87 6.82
N ALA A 66 11.73 0.22 6.07
CA ALA A 66 12.08 1.53 6.62
C ALA A 66 11.04 2.03 7.65
N LEU A 67 9.74 1.80 7.41
CA LEU A 67 8.69 2.19 8.35
C LEU A 67 8.65 1.31 9.60
N ARG A 68 8.95 0.01 9.48
CA ARG A 68 9.06 -0.89 10.63
C ARG A 68 10.16 -0.47 11.60
N LEU A 69 11.33 -0.09 11.07
CA LEU A 69 12.43 0.41 11.88
C LEU A 69 12.07 1.68 12.65
N LYS A 70 11.21 2.54 12.09
CA LYS A 70 10.75 3.78 12.74
C LYS A 70 9.65 3.57 13.78
N ALA A 71 8.93 2.46 13.71
CA ALA A 71 7.86 2.11 14.64
C ALA A 71 8.35 1.29 15.85
N SER A 72 9.65 0.97 15.87
CA SER A 72 10.34 0.24 16.95
C SER A 72 10.95 1.19 17.97
#